data_AF-A0A5C7RGE3-F1
#
_entry.id   AF-A0A5C7RGE3-F1
#
_cell.length_a   1.000
_cell.length_b   1.000
_cell.length_c   1.000
_cell.angle_alpha   90.00
_cell.angle_beta   90.00
_cell.angle_gamma   90.00
#
_symmetry.space_group_name_H-M   'P 1'
#
loop_
_entity.id
_entity.type
_entity.pdbx_description
1 polymer ?
#
loop_
_entity_poly.entity_id
_entity_poly.type
_entity_poly.pdbx_seq_one_letter_code
_entity_poly.pdbx_strand_id
1 'polypeptide(L)'
;MLKPVKARAYNSLFLMVGLLLLTSILIFLFKDVLTPFFYSKQLGVLGIILNLGIVALFLMGLVRMMALFISYAHEEEELERFVERVKDNAANPLHKLDSKTLIVQRVNALQVLYDQNAEINQGSLGAIVAAGESARFTLVRFVHNILIISGVFGTVVSLSVALFNAEGLLNTPDDLQKMGAILGGMSTALKTTITAILCYAAFSYFHLRLQDIRTQLLANLEQVTTLYIMPHFRTTEVSILNDVSILTTELRQAAEAVTKIQERFLQAGDRLQLAVDDLQGQISTIGHALARTVETNSEDLRVIRESIREGFRLDERPHTPSLPKTSLLGR
;
A
#
# COMPACT_ATOMS: atom_id res chain seq x y z
N MET A 1 -8.20 15.07 0.74
CA MET A 1 -9.24 15.19 1.79
C MET A 1 -10.19 14.03 1.64
N LEU A 2 -10.33 13.17 2.67
CA LEU A 2 -11.34 12.11 2.69
C LEU A 2 -12.72 12.79 2.72
N LYS A 3 -13.65 12.34 1.87
CA LYS A 3 -15.02 12.84 1.93
C LYS A 3 -15.69 12.22 3.17
N PRO A 4 -16.35 13.02 4.04
CA PRO A 4 -16.91 12.51 5.28
C PRO A 4 -18.09 11.60 4.96
N VAL A 5 -17.93 10.31 5.25
CA VAL A 5 -18.97 9.28 5.29
C VAL A 5 -19.61 9.26 6.68
N LYS A 6 -18.88 9.61 7.76
CA LYS A 6 -19.30 9.43 9.16
C LYS A 6 -20.49 10.31 9.50
N ALA A 7 -20.37 11.60 9.21
CA ALA A 7 -21.45 12.57 9.40
C ALA A 7 -22.72 12.20 8.60
N ARG A 8 -22.54 11.61 7.41
CA ARG A 8 -23.67 11.15 6.59
C ARG A 8 -24.29 9.86 7.10
N ALA A 9 -23.47 8.93 7.61
CA ALA A 9 -23.92 7.69 8.24
C ALA A 9 -24.75 8.01 9.50
N TYR A 10 -24.23 8.83 10.41
CA TYR A 10 -24.94 9.19 11.65
C TYR A 10 -26.23 9.98 11.39
N ASN A 11 -26.24 10.92 10.44
CA ASN A 11 -27.48 11.62 10.08
C ASN A 11 -28.53 10.67 9.50
N SER A 12 -28.12 9.75 8.63
CA SER A 12 -29.01 8.73 8.09
C SER A 12 -29.47 7.72 9.13
N LEU A 13 -28.62 7.36 10.09
CA LEU A 13 -28.94 6.49 11.22
C LEU A 13 -29.93 7.18 12.16
N PHE A 14 -29.74 8.47 12.45
CA PHE A 14 -30.68 9.28 13.24
C PHE A 14 -32.05 9.39 12.56
N LEU A 15 -32.09 9.67 11.25
CA LEU A 15 -33.32 9.67 10.46
C LEU A 15 -34.00 8.29 10.46
N MET A 16 -33.22 7.22 10.41
CA MET A 16 -33.71 5.85 10.40
C MET A 16 -34.27 5.43 11.75
N VAL A 17 -33.59 5.79 12.85
CA VAL A 17 -34.10 5.63 14.22
C VAL A 17 -35.34 6.46 14.43
N GLY A 18 -35.37 7.70 13.92
CA GLY A 18 -36.55 8.56 13.93
C GLY A 18 -37.73 7.94 13.17
N LEU A 19 -37.49 7.33 12.00
CA LEU A 19 -38.51 6.60 11.24
C LEU A 19 -38.96 5.31 11.96
N LEU A 20 -38.06 4.61 12.63
CA LEU A 20 -38.38 3.45 13.49
C LEU A 20 -39.26 3.87 14.66
N LEU A 21 -38.92 4.98 15.32
CA LEU A 21 -39.69 5.57 16.41
C LEU A 21 -41.06 6.05 15.91
N LEU A 22 -41.11 6.70 14.75
CA LEU A 22 -42.35 7.16 14.13
C LEU A 22 -43.24 5.98 13.73
N THR A 23 -42.70 4.93 13.13
CA THR A 23 -43.48 3.73 12.82
C THR A 23 -43.96 3.01 14.09
N SER A 24 -43.12 2.93 15.13
CA SER A 24 -43.51 2.38 16.43
C SER A 24 -44.60 3.21 17.14
N ILE A 25 -44.48 4.54 17.10
CA ILE A 25 -45.49 5.49 17.61
C ILE A 25 -46.77 5.40 16.78
N LEU A 26 -46.68 5.27 15.46
CA LEU A 26 -47.85 5.14 14.58
C LEU A 26 -48.61 3.84 14.88
N ILE A 27 -47.90 2.73 15.06
CA ILE A 27 -48.48 1.45 15.51
C ILE A 27 -49.16 1.59 16.87
N PHE A 28 -48.57 2.36 17.78
CA PHE A 28 -49.11 2.58 19.12
C PHE A 28 -50.33 3.53 19.14
N LEU A 29 -50.31 4.62 18.36
CA LEU A 29 -51.41 5.59 18.25
C LEU A 29 -52.60 5.05 17.45
N PHE A 30 -52.35 4.27 16.40
CA PHE A 30 -53.42 3.64 15.63
C PHE A 30 -53.93 2.34 16.26
N LYS A 31 -53.46 1.95 17.45
CA LYS A 31 -53.91 0.75 18.15
C LYS A 31 -55.43 0.70 18.31
N ASP A 32 -56.06 1.85 18.59
CA ASP A 32 -57.51 1.97 18.79
C ASP A 32 -58.34 1.98 17.49
N VAL A 33 -57.73 2.34 16.35
CA VAL A 33 -58.32 2.25 15.01
C VAL A 33 -58.06 0.87 14.39
N LEU A 34 -56.96 0.22 14.74
CA LEU A 34 -56.64 -1.16 14.38
C LEU A 34 -57.57 -2.14 15.11
N THR A 35 -57.86 -1.97 16.40
CA THR A 35 -58.70 -2.92 17.16
C THR A 35 -60.08 -3.22 16.55
N PRO A 36 -60.90 -2.24 16.12
CA PRO A 36 -62.16 -2.52 15.41
C PRO A 36 -61.96 -2.98 13.96
N PHE A 37 -60.81 -2.67 13.34
CA PHE A 37 -60.43 -3.15 12.01
C PHE A 37 -59.92 -4.62 12.03
N PHE A 38 -59.41 -5.08 13.17
CA PHE A 38 -58.92 -6.43 13.43
C PHE A 38 -60.04 -7.41 13.82
N TYR A 39 -61.16 -6.91 14.37
CA TYR A 39 -62.24 -7.75 14.92
C TYR A 39 -63.55 -7.79 14.10
N SER A 40 -63.63 -7.08 12.98
CA SER A 40 -64.83 -7.08 12.13
C SER A 40 -64.86 -8.27 11.17
N LYS A 41 -65.47 -9.37 11.65
CA LYS A 41 -66.06 -10.55 10.97
C LYS A 41 -65.49 -11.03 9.61
N GLN A 42 -64.94 -12.25 9.66
CA GLN A 42 -64.74 -13.26 8.59
C GLN A 42 -63.61 -13.14 7.56
N LEU A 43 -63.13 -11.96 7.15
CA LEU A 43 -61.91 -11.85 6.30
C LEU A 43 -60.65 -11.35 7.03
N GLY A 44 -60.78 -10.96 8.31
CA GLY A 44 -59.75 -10.22 9.06
C GLY A 44 -58.44 -10.97 9.31
N VAL A 45 -58.46 -12.29 9.54
CA VAL A 45 -57.26 -13.02 10.02
C VAL A 45 -56.15 -13.07 8.96
N LEU A 46 -56.49 -13.33 7.69
CA LEU A 46 -55.51 -13.38 6.61
C LEU A 46 -54.91 -12.01 6.28
N GLY A 47 -55.74 -10.95 6.28
CA GLY A 47 -55.27 -9.59 6.10
C GLY A 47 -54.30 -9.13 7.20
N ILE A 48 -54.59 -9.52 8.45
CA ILE A 48 -53.70 -9.27 9.59
C ILE A 48 -52.36 -9.98 9.40
N ILE A 49 -52.37 -11.26 9.06
CA ILE A 49 -51.15 -12.05 8.87
C ILE A 49 -50.29 -11.46 7.75
N LEU A 50 -50.90 -11.10 6.62
CA LEU A 50 -50.20 -10.52 5.48
C LEU A 50 -49.57 -9.17 5.82
N ASN A 51 -50.35 -8.27 6.43
CA ASN A 51 -49.85 -6.94 6.79
C ASN A 51 -48.77 -7.00 7.88
N LEU A 52 -48.93 -7.87 8.87
CA LEU A 52 -47.92 -8.12 9.88
C LEU A 52 -46.65 -8.71 9.27
N GLY A 53 -46.77 -9.60 8.27
CA GLY A 53 -45.64 -10.12 7.50
C GLY A 53 -44.86 -9.01 6.77
N ILE A 54 -45.56 -8.07 6.13
CA ILE A 54 -44.94 -6.91 5.45
C ILE A 54 -44.17 -6.06 6.46
N VAL A 55 -44.80 -5.72 7.58
CA VAL A 55 -44.18 -4.90 8.63
C VAL A 55 -42.98 -5.61 9.27
N ALA A 56 -43.08 -6.92 9.50
CA ALA A 56 -41.98 -7.72 10.06
C ALA A 56 -40.78 -7.79 9.09
N LEU A 57 -41.02 -8.03 7.79
CA LEU A 57 -39.98 -7.99 6.75
C LEU A 57 -39.33 -6.61 6.66
N PHE A 58 -40.13 -5.55 6.71
CA PHE A 58 -39.66 -4.18 6.72
C PHE A 58 -38.77 -3.89 7.93
N LEU A 59 -39.20 -4.24 9.15
CA LEU A 59 -38.42 -4.07 10.37
C LEU A 59 -37.12 -4.87 10.33
N MET A 60 -37.17 -6.13 9.89
CA MET A 60 -35.98 -6.97 9.74
C MET A 60 -34.95 -6.33 8.81
N GLY A 61 -35.39 -5.81 7.66
CA GLY A 61 -34.52 -5.12 6.73
C GLY A 61 -33.98 -3.79 7.27
N LEU A 62 -34.79 -3.03 8.03
CA LEU A 62 -34.31 -1.82 8.72
C LEU A 62 -33.22 -2.15 9.75
N VAL A 63 -33.43 -3.15 10.61
CA VAL A 63 -32.43 -3.56 11.60
C VAL A 63 -31.12 -3.97 10.89
N ARG A 64 -31.22 -4.73 9.80
CA ARG A 64 -30.03 -5.10 9.01
C ARG A 64 -29.32 -3.89 8.43
N MET A 65 -30.05 -2.95 7.83
CA MET A 65 -29.47 -1.72 7.29
C MET A 65 -28.81 -0.88 8.40
N MET A 66 -29.42 -0.78 9.58
CA MET A 66 -28.86 -0.07 10.73
C MET A 66 -27.52 -0.70 11.17
N ALA A 67 -27.45 -2.03 11.27
CA ALA A 67 -26.22 -2.73 11.57
C ALA A 67 -25.11 -2.46 10.53
N LEU A 68 -25.47 -2.37 9.24
CA LEU A 68 -24.53 -2.02 8.17
C LEU A 68 -24.06 -0.55 8.26
N PHE A 69 -24.96 0.39 8.56
CA PHE A 69 -24.56 1.80 8.78
C PHE A 69 -23.55 1.93 9.92
N ILE A 70 -23.79 1.25 11.05
CA ILE A 70 -22.85 1.25 12.20
C ILE A 70 -21.51 0.64 11.80
N SER A 71 -21.55 -0.50 11.10
CA SER A 71 -20.34 -1.16 10.60
C SER A 71 -19.54 -0.23 9.70
N TYR A 72 -20.17 0.47 8.75
CA TYR A 72 -19.48 1.39 7.84
C TYR A 72 -18.96 2.66 8.53
N ALA A 73 -19.69 3.18 9.52
CA ALA A 73 -19.21 4.30 10.33
C ALA A 73 -17.97 3.91 11.15
N HIS A 74 -17.92 2.68 11.66
CA HIS A 74 -16.76 2.16 12.38
C HIS A 74 -15.56 1.94 11.45
N GLU A 75 -15.77 1.33 10.28
CA GLU A 75 -14.72 1.12 9.28
C GLU A 75 -14.06 2.43 8.82
N GLU A 76 -14.85 3.49 8.67
CA GLU A 76 -14.31 4.80 8.30
C GLU A 76 -13.49 5.43 9.41
N GLU A 77 -13.91 5.31 10.66
CA GLU A 77 -13.15 5.84 11.80
C GLU A 77 -11.79 5.15 11.93
N GLU A 78 -11.75 3.83 11.71
CA GLU A 78 -10.51 3.07 11.70
C GLU A 78 -9.63 3.45 10.50
N LEU A 79 -10.24 3.73 9.33
CA LEU A 79 -9.52 4.24 8.15
C LEU A 79 -8.92 5.63 8.40
N GLU A 80 -9.66 6.52 9.06
CA GLU A 80 -9.18 7.86 9.41
C GLU A 80 -8.02 7.80 10.40
N ARG A 81 -8.15 7.00 11.47
CA ARG A 81 -7.09 6.74 12.44
C ARG A 81 -5.84 6.15 11.80
N PHE A 82 -6.00 5.24 10.83
CA PHE A 82 -4.89 4.69 10.07
C PHE A 82 -4.15 5.78 9.29
N VAL A 83 -4.89 6.63 8.55
CA VAL A 83 -4.31 7.71 7.75
C VAL A 83 -3.57 8.74 8.61
N GLU A 84 -4.13 9.10 9.77
CA GLU A 84 -3.50 10.00 10.74
C GLU A 84 -2.15 9.43 11.21
N ARG A 85 -2.11 8.16 11.61
CA ARG A 85 -0.88 7.50 12.06
C ARG A 85 0.16 7.33 10.98
N VAL A 86 -0.25 7.06 9.74
CA VAL A 86 0.67 7.00 8.60
C VAL A 86 1.29 8.37 8.34
N LYS A 87 0.51 9.46 8.44
CA LYS A 87 1.03 10.83 8.31
C LYS A 87 1.98 11.20 9.44
N ASP A 88 1.71 10.74 10.65
CA ASP A 88 2.57 10.96 11.82
C ASP A 88 3.83 10.08 11.82
N ASN A 89 4.08 9.31 10.75
CA ASN A 89 5.19 8.36 10.63
C ASN A 89 5.30 7.39 11.83
N ALA A 90 4.14 6.93 12.33
CA ALA A 90 4.13 5.97 13.43
C ALA A 90 4.82 4.66 13.01
N ALA A 91 5.68 4.10 13.88
CA ALA A 91 6.45 2.89 13.61
C ALA A 91 5.58 1.66 13.26
N ASN A 92 4.34 1.60 13.76
CA ASN A 92 3.36 0.61 13.35
C ASN A 92 1.97 1.27 13.17
N PRO A 93 1.57 1.61 11.94
CA PRO A 93 0.29 2.27 11.68
C PRO A 93 -0.93 1.38 11.96
N LEU A 94 -0.75 0.06 12.06
CA LEU A 94 -1.81 -0.91 12.36
C LEU A 94 -2.04 -1.12 13.87
N HIS A 95 -1.18 -0.58 14.74
CA HIS A 95 -1.24 -0.85 16.17
C HIS A 95 -2.56 -0.34 16.79
N LYS A 96 -3.29 -1.19 17.53
CA LYS A 96 -4.62 -0.90 18.11
C LYS A 96 -5.76 -0.69 17.11
N LEU A 97 -5.59 -1.00 15.82
CA LEU A 97 -6.73 -1.11 14.90
C LEU A 97 -7.38 -2.48 15.05
N ASP A 98 -8.70 -2.56 14.88
CA ASP A 98 -9.40 -3.86 14.89
C ASP A 98 -8.96 -4.69 13.68
N SER A 99 -8.49 -5.92 13.94
CA SER A 99 -8.00 -6.86 12.93
C SER A 99 -9.07 -7.25 11.91
N LYS A 100 -10.36 -7.06 12.22
CA LYS A 100 -11.46 -7.35 11.33
C LYS A 100 -11.77 -6.23 10.32
N THR A 101 -11.16 -5.05 10.46
CA THR A 101 -11.43 -3.90 9.59
C THR A 101 -10.91 -4.12 8.17
N LEU A 102 -11.55 -3.48 7.20
CA LEU A 102 -11.21 -3.57 5.78
C LEU A 102 -9.77 -3.08 5.52
N ILE A 103 -9.31 -2.07 6.26
CA ILE A 103 -7.97 -1.52 6.11
C ILE A 103 -6.88 -2.48 6.60
N VAL A 104 -7.10 -3.15 7.74
CA VAL A 104 -6.14 -4.13 8.25
C VAL A 104 -6.09 -5.36 7.35
N GLN A 105 -7.26 -5.86 6.92
CA GLN A 105 -7.33 -6.95 5.94
C GLN A 105 -6.61 -6.60 4.63
N ARG A 106 -6.76 -5.35 4.16
CA ARG A 106 -6.08 -4.84 2.96
C ARG A 106 -4.56 -4.86 3.12
N VAL A 107 -4.03 -4.34 4.22
CA VAL A 107 -2.57 -4.31 4.46
C VAL A 107 -2.02 -5.73 4.61
N ASN A 108 -2.70 -6.60 5.36
CA ASN A 108 -2.28 -8.00 5.51
C ASN A 108 -2.28 -8.74 4.16
N ALA A 109 -3.30 -8.54 3.32
CA ALA A 109 -3.35 -9.15 1.99
C ALA A 109 -2.20 -8.67 1.11
N LEU A 110 -1.87 -7.37 1.15
CA LEU A 110 -0.74 -6.81 0.42
C LEU A 110 0.60 -7.34 0.94
N GLN A 111 0.74 -7.50 2.25
CA GLN A 111 1.94 -8.08 2.86
C GLN A 111 2.15 -9.54 2.44
N VAL A 112 1.09 -10.36 2.42
CA VAL A 112 1.20 -11.75 1.95
C VAL A 112 1.60 -11.83 0.46
N LEU A 113 1.05 -10.96 -0.39
CA LEU A 113 1.43 -10.90 -1.80
C LEU A 113 2.88 -10.45 -1.98
N TYR A 114 3.32 -9.47 -1.18
CA TYR A 114 4.68 -8.99 -1.17
C TYR A 114 5.68 -10.07 -0.74
N ASP A 115 5.39 -10.79 0.35
CA ASP A 115 6.23 -11.88 0.87
C ASP A 115 6.39 -13.03 -0.15
N GLN A 116 5.39 -13.22 -1.01
CA GLN A 116 5.40 -14.23 -2.08
C GLN A 116 6.01 -13.73 -3.40
N ASN A 117 6.47 -12.48 -3.46
CA ASN A 117 6.93 -11.82 -4.70
C ASN A 117 5.90 -11.92 -5.85
N ALA A 118 4.61 -11.85 -5.50
CA ALA A 118 3.52 -11.90 -6.48
C ALA A 118 3.15 -10.49 -6.94
N GLU A 119 2.78 -10.35 -8.22
CA GLU A 119 2.35 -9.07 -8.78
C GLU A 119 1.12 -8.52 -8.04
N ILE A 120 1.23 -7.29 -7.52
CA ILE A 120 0.16 -6.65 -6.76
C ILE A 120 -0.84 -5.99 -7.72
N ASN A 121 -1.90 -6.74 -8.04
CA ASN A 121 -3.03 -6.20 -8.80
C ASN A 121 -4.04 -5.49 -7.85
N GLN A 122 -3.98 -4.17 -7.80
CA GLN A 122 -4.91 -3.37 -6.99
C GLN A 122 -6.38 -3.57 -7.42
N GLY A 123 -6.63 -3.74 -8.72
CA GLY A 123 -7.98 -3.94 -9.25
C GLY A 123 -8.64 -5.21 -8.74
N SER A 124 -7.89 -6.32 -8.65
CA SER A 124 -8.41 -7.58 -8.11
C SER A 124 -8.68 -7.48 -6.61
N LEU A 125 -7.78 -6.85 -5.84
CA LEU A 125 -7.96 -6.58 -4.42
C LEU A 125 -9.19 -5.71 -4.13
N GLY A 126 -9.41 -4.67 -4.93
CA GLY A 126 -10.60 -3.84 -4.89
C GLY A 126 -11.86 -4.63 -5.21
N ALA A 127 -11.84 -5.44 -6.27
CA ALA A 127 -12.96 -6.27 -6.70
C ALA A 127 -13.37 -7.32 -5.66
N ILE A 128 -12.40 -7.98 -4.99
CA ILE A 128 -12.67 -8.96 -3.94
C ILE A 128 -13.40 -8.30 -2.75
N VAL A 129 -12.93 -7.14 -2.29
CA VAL A 129 -13.57 -6.41 -1.19
C VAL A 129 -14.95 -5.90 -1.61
N ALA A 130 -15.09 -5.36 -2.82
CA ALA A 130 -16.37 -4.95 -3.36
C ALA A 130 -17.37 -6.12 -3.45
N ALA A 131 -16.92 -7.31 -3.85
CA ALA A 131 -17.73 -8.52 -3.92
C ALA A 131 -18.17 -9.00 -2.53
N GLY A 132 -17.25 -9.04 -1.56
CA GLY A 132 -17.54 -9.38 -0.16
C GLY A 132 -18.59 -8.45 0.45
N GLU A 133 -18.43 -7.13 0.25
CA GLU A 133 -19.42 -6.15 0.70
C GLU A 133 -20.75 -6.24 -0.05
N SER A 134 -20.74 -6.70 -1.31
CA SER A 134 -21.97 -6.96 -2.07
C SER A 134 -22.78 -8.10 -1.47
N ALA A 135 -22.10 -9.18 -1.04
CA ALA A 135 -22.75 -10.33 -0.42
C ALA A 135 -23.42 -9.96 0.91
N ARG A 136 -22.83 -9.06 1.71
CA ARG A 136 -23.43 -8.54 2.95
C ARG A 136 -24.74 -7.78 2.72
N PHE A 137 -24.93 -7.25 1.50
CA PHE A 137 -26.09 -6.47 1.07
C PHE A 137 -27.25 -7.30 0.55
N THR A 138 -27.06 -8.61 0.31
CA THR A 138 -28.06 -9.49 -0.30
C THR A 138 -29.40 -9.46 0.44
N LEU A 139 -29.39 -9.46 1.77
CA LEU A 139 -30.62 -9.42 2.56
C LEU A 139 -31.39 -8.11 2.37
N VAL A 140 -30.67 -6.98 2.29
CA VAL A 140 -31.29 -5.66 2.08
C VAL A 140 -31.95 -5.61 0.70
N ARG A 141 -31.26 -6.11 -0.34
CA ARG A 141 -31.82 -6.22 -1.70
C ARG A 141 -33.03 -7.15 -1.76
N PHE A 142 -32.96 -8.28 -1.06
CA PHE A 142 -34.08 -9.20 -0.95
C PHE A 142 -35.31 -8.52 -0.35
N VAL A 143 -35.16 -7.83 0.78
CA VAL A 143 -36.25 -7.10 1.44
C VAL A 143 -36.81 -6.00 0.53
N HIS A 144 -35.95 -5.23 -0.14
CA HIS A 144 -36.37 -4.20 -1.09
C HIS A 144 -37.28 -4.75 -2.20
N ASN A 145 -36.89 -5.87 -2.80
CA ASN A 145 -37.64 -6.48 -3.91
C ASN A 145 -38.90 -7.21 -3.43
N ILE A 146 -38.83 -7.91 -2.29
CA ILE A 146 -39.95 -8.72 -1.80
C ILE A 146 -41.07 -7.87 -1.20
N LEU A 147 -40.80 -6.65 -0.71
CA LEU A 147 -41.82 -5.80 -0.11
C LEU A 147 -42.96 -5.49 -1.08
N ILE A 148 -42.64 -5.09 -2.31
CA ILE A 148 -43.65 -4.81 -3.35
C ILE A 148 -44.38 -6.09 -3.77
N ILE A 149 -43.62 -7.18 -3.98
CA ILE A 149 -44.20 -8.46 -4.37
C ILE A 149 -45.15 -8.98 -3.29
N SER A 150 -44.84 -8.80 -2.01
CA SER A 150 -45.71 -9.18 -0.89
C SER A 150 -46.99 -8.35 -0.84
N GLY A 151 -46.94 -7.07 -1.25
CA GLY A 151 -48.12 -6.23 -1.41
C GLY A 151 -49.05 -6.75 -2.50
N VAL A 152 -48.50 -7.04 -3.68
CA VAL A 152 -49.26 -7.64 -4.80
C VAL A 152 -49.77 -9.04 -4.45
N PHE A 153 -48.97 -9.85 -3.78
CA PHE A 153 -49.42 -11.15 -3.28
C PHE A 153 -50.59 -10.99 -2.32
N GLY A 154 -50.52 -9.99 -1.44
CA GLY A 154 -51.60 -9.68 -0.50
C GLY A 154 -52.90 -9.28 -1.18
N THR A 155 -52.86 -8.57 -2.31
CA THR A 155 -54.09 -8.28 -3.08
C THR A 155 -54.67 -9.51 -3.72
N VAL A 156 -53.84 -10.36 -4.33
CA VAL A 156 -54.27 -11.61 -4.95
C VAL A 156 -54.97 -12.50 -3.92
N VAL A 157 -54.33 -12.74 -2.77
CA VAL A 157 -54.91 -13.55 -1.70
C VAL A 157 -56.21 -12.94 -1.17
N SER A 158 -56.25 -11.63 -0.91
CA SER A 158 -57.44 -10.96 -0.39
C SER A 158 -58.62 -11.01 -1.37
N LEU A 159 -58.36 -10.84 -2.68
CA LEU A 159 -59.38 -10.93 -3.72
C LEU A 159 -59.86 -12.37 -3.92
N SER A 160 -58.95 -13.35 -3.92
CA SER A 160 -59.31 -14.77 -4.01
C SER A 160 -60.24 -15.20 -2.87
N VAL A 161 -59.96 -14.77 -1.64
CA VAL A 161 -60.83 -15.04 -0.49
C VAL A 161 -62.16 -14.31 -0.62
N ALA A 162 -62.19 -13.09 -1.16
CA ALA A 162 -63.43 -12.35 -1.41
C ALA A 162 -64.34 -13.11 -2.40
N LEU A 163 -63.77 -13.64 -3.49
CA LEU A 163 -64.48 -14.41 -4.51
C LEU A 163 -64.96 -15.77 -3.98
N PHE A 164 -64.13 -16.48 -3.20
CA PHE A 164 -64.52 -17.76 -2.59
C PHE A 164 -65.73 -17.61 -1.64
N ASN A 165 -65.78 -16.51 -0.87
CA ASN A 165 -66.94 -16.21 -0.03
C ASN A 165 -68.19 -15.83 -0.86
N ALA A 166 -68.02 -15.35 -2.09
CA ALA A 166 -69.11 -15.00 -2.99
C ALA A 166 -69.76 -16.23 -3.65
N GLU A 167 -69.04 -17.35 -3.86
CA GLU A 167 -69.62 -18.58 -4.41
C GLU A 167 -70.71 -19.18 -3.50
N GLY A 168 -70.69 -18.87 -2.20
CA GLY A 168 -71.75 -19.21 -1.24
C GLY A 168 -73.02 -18.35 -1.31
N LEU A 169 -73.15 -17.44 -2.28
CA LEU A 169 -74.29 -16.53 -2.49
C LEU A 169 -75.49 -17.20 -3.20
N LEU A 170 -75.29 -18.33 -3.88
CA LEU A 170 -76.34 -18.90 -4.76
C LEU A 170 -77.50 -19.60 -4.03
N ASN A 171 -77.53 -19.69 -2.70
CA ASN A 171 -78.47 -20.59 -2.00
C ASN A 171 -79.19 -20.07 -0.74
N THR A 172 -79.03 -18.83 -0.27
CA THR A 172 -79.77 -18.35 0.94
C THR A 172 -79.94 -16.83 1.03
N PRO A 173 -81.03 -16.31 1.67
CA PRO A 173 -81.38 -14.88 1.71
C PRO A 173 -80.51 -13.98 2.64
N ASP A 174 -79.31 -14.42 3.03
CA ASP A 174 -78.37 -13.65 3.88
C ASP A 174 -77.50 -12.68 3.05
N ASP A 175 -78.13 -11.93 2.16
CA ASP A 175 -77.46 -11.11 1.14
C ASP A 175 -76.61 -9.98 1.74
N LEU A 176 -77.04 -9.37 2.86
CA LEU A 176 -76.37 -8.19 3.41
C LEU A 176 -75.04 -8.50 4.11
N GLN A 177 -74.96 -9.62 4.83
CA GLN A 177 -73.74 -10.00 5.58
C GLN A 177 -72.66 -10.55 4.64
N LYS A 178 -73.04 -11.26 3.58
CA LYS A 178 -72.11 -11.84 2.58
C LYS A 178 -71.59 -10.80 1.58
N MET A 179 -72.39 -9.78 1.24
CA MET A 179 -71.92 -8.62 0.45
C MET A 179 -70.86 -7.80 1.21
N GLY A 180 -70.97 -7.72 2.54
CA GLY A 180 -69.94 -7.14 3.41
C GLY A 180 -68.59 -7.87 3.38
N ALA A 181 -68.59 -9.19 3.14
CA ALA A 181 -67.37 -9.99 3.03
C ALA A 181 -66.56 -9.64 1.75
N ILE A 182 -67.26 -9.42 0.63
CA ILE A 182 -66.64 -8.98 -0.63
C ILE A 182 -66.02 -7.59 -0.47
N LEU A 183 -66.76 -6.66 0.13
CA LEU A 183 -66.28 -5.29 0.39
C LEU A 183 -65.08 -5.30 1.35
N GLY A 184 -65.10 -6.16 2.37
CA GLY A 184 -64.00 -6.37 3.30
C GLY A 184 -62.72 -6.88 2.62
N GLY A 185 -62.85 -7.83 1.70
CA GLY A 185 -61.71 -8.38 0.95
C GLY A 185 -61.08 -7.37 -0.01
N MET A 186 -61.90 -6.58 -0.71
CA MET A 186 -61.42 -5.49 -1.57
C MET A 186 -60.71 -4.39 -0.76
N SER A 187 -61.28 -3.99 0.39
CA SER A 187 -60.65 -3.01 1.28
C SER A 187 -59.32 -3.52 1.85
N THR A 188 -59.27 -4.79 2.25
CA THR A 188 -58.05 -5.43 2.78
C THR A 188 -56.95 -5.51 1.72
N ALA A 189 -57.29 -5.87 0.48
CA ALA A 189 -56.38 -5.85 -0.65
C ALA A 189 -55.73 -4.47 -0.81
N LEU A 190 -56.56 -3.42 -0.89
CA LEU A 190 -56.11 -2.05 -1.12
C LEU A 190 -55.21 -1.55 0.03
N LYS A 191 -55.56 -1.84 1.28
CA LYS A 191 -54.74 -1.47 2.45
C LYS A 191 -53.39 -2.19 2.49
N THR A 192 -53.35 -3.46 2.08
CA THR A 192 -52.10 -4.24 2.04
C THR A 192 -51.14 -3.66 1.00
N THR A 193 -51.64 -3.26 -0.17
CA THR A 193 -50.83 -2.58 -1.20
C THR A 193 -50.31 -1.23 -0.74
N ILE A 194 -51.18 -0.40 -0.14
CA ILE A 194 -50.77 0.92 0.35
C ILE A 194 -49.67 0.77 1.41
N THR A 195 -49.83 -0.18 2.34
CA THR A 195 -48.83 -0.42 3.38
C THR A 195 -47.50 -0.89 2.78
N ALA A 196 -47.54 -1.84 1.83
CA ALA A 196 -46.35 -2.29 1.12
C ALA A 196 -45.62 -1.16 0.38
N ILE A 197 -46.35 -0.29 -0.31
CA ILE A 197 -45.78 0.86 -1.05
C ILE A 197 -45.15 1.87 -0.10
N LEU A 198 -45.82 2.22 1.00
CA LEU A 198 -45.28 3.17 1.98
C LEU A 198 -44.01 2.62 2.66
N CYS A 199 -44.04 1.36 3.09
CA CYS A 199 -42.87 0.69 3.64
C CYS A 199 -41.73 0.63 2.60
N TYR A 200 -42.06 0.35 1.33
CA TYR A 200 -41.08 0.29 0.26
C TYR A 200 -40.44 1.64 -0.02
N ALA A 201 -41.22 2.71 -0.11
CA ALA A 201 -40.72 4.05 -0.37
C ALA A 201 -39.75 4.51 0.73
N ALA A 202 -40.13 4.30 2.00
CA ALA A 202 -39.26 4.57 3.14
C ALA A 202 -37.98 3.71 3.10
N PHE A 203 -38.12 2.41 2.85
CA PHE A 203 -36.99 1.48 2.75
C PHE A 203 -36.02 1.85 1.61
N SER A 204 -36.58 2.23 0.45
CA SER A 204 -35.84 2.59 -0.76
C SER A 204 -34.91 3.78 -0.53
N TYR A 205 -35.38 4.80 0.20
CA TYR A 205 -34.56 5.95 0.58
C TYR A 205 -33.31 5.53 1.36
N PHE A 206 -33.46 4.71 2.41
CA PHE A 206 -32.33 4.25 3.22
C PHE A 206 -31.43 3.27 2.44
N HIS A 207 -31.99 2.43 1.59
CA HIS A 207 -31.25 1.53 0.72
C HIS A 207 -30.30 2.30 -0.21
N LEU A 208 -30.80 3.34 -0.90
CA LEU A 208 -29.98 4.21 -1.75
C LEU A 208 -28.88 4.90 -0.94
N ARG A 209 -29.24 5.45 0.20
CA ARG A 209 -28.29 6.17 1.06
C ARG A 209 -27.17 5.26 1.61
N LEU A 210 -27.52 4.03 1.95
CA LEU A 210 -26.54 3.03 2.39
C LEU A 210 -25.61 2.61 1.25
N GLN A 211 -26.15 2.48 0.03
CA GLN A 211 -25.36 2.18 -1.17
C GLN A 211 -24.35 3.30 -1.49
N ASP A 212 -24.75 4.57 -1.37
CA ASP A 212 -23.84 5.71 -1.55
C ASP A 212 -22.69 5.67 -0.53
N ILE A 213 -23.01 5.44 0.75
CA ILE A 213 -22.03 5.35 1.83
C ILE A 213 -21.03 4.23 1.57
N ARG A 214 -21.51 3.04 1.22
CA ARG A 214 -20.64 1.90 0.88
C ARG A 214 -19.71 2.24 -0.27
N THR A 215 -20.25 2.77 -1.36
CA THR A 215 -19.47 3.11 -2.55
C THR A 215 -18.36 4.10 -2.21
N GLN A 216 -18.68 5.10 -1.38
CA GLN A 216 -17.72 6.09 -0.96
C GLN A 216 -16.69 5.55 0.03
N LEU A 217 -17.07 4.67 0.96
CA LEU A 217 -16.13 4.01 1.87
C LEU A 217 -15.11 3.20 1.06
N LEU A 218 -15.57 2.42 0.09
CA LEU A 218 -14.69 1.67 -0.82
C LEU A 218 -13.78 2.60 -1.63
N ALA A 219 -14.32 3.71 -2.15
CA ALA A 219 -13.52 4.71 -2.86
C ALA A 219 -12.45 5.34 -1.96
N ASN A 220 -12.79 5.68 -0.72
CA ASN A 220 -11.86 6.20 0.28
C ASN A 220 -10.78 5.15 0.63
N LEU A 221 -11.17 3.89 0.80
CA LEU A 221 -10.24 2.78 1.05
C LEU A 221 -9.24 2.62 -0.10
N GLU A 222 -9.71 2.65 -1.34
CA GLU A 222 -8.83 2.58 -2.53
C GLU A 222 -7.94 3.80 -2.64
N GLN A 223 -8.45 5.00 -2.38
CA GLN A 223 -7.65 6.23 -2.37
C GLN A 223 -6.53 6.16 -1.32
N VAL A 224 -6.83 5.69 -0.10
CA VAL A 224 -5.84 5.50 0.96
C VAL A 224 -4.84 4.42 0.57
N THR A 225 -5.30 3.33 -0.03
CA THR A 225 -4.43 2.24 -0.50
C THR A 225 -3.45 2.76 -1.54
N THR A 226 -3.91 3.49 -2.56
CA THR A 226 -3.03 4.05 -3.59
C THR A 226 -2.06 5.09 -3.05
N LEU A 227 -2.52 5.97 -2.14
CA LEU A 227 -1.72 7.11 -1.69
C LEU A 227 -0.71 6.76 -0.60
N TYR A 228 -1.07 5.87 0.32
CA TYR A 228 -0.29 5.62 1.55
C TYR A 228 0.28 4.20 1.61
N ILE A 229 -0.46 3.20 1.14
CA ILE A 229 -0.07 1.80 1.32
C ILE A 229 0.80 1.34 0.15
N MET A 230 0.30 1.48 -1.08
CA MET A 230 0.91 0.97 -2.30
C MET A 230 2.36 1.44 -2.55
N PRO A 231 2.75 2.70 -2.28
CA PRO A 231 4.14 3.13 -2.48
C PRO A 231 5.16 2.32 -1.65
N HIS A 232 4.76 1.82 -0.48
CA HIS A 232 5.63 1.01 0.39
C HIS A 232 5.87 -0.41 -0.16
N PHE A 233 4.95 -0.92 -1.00
CA PHE A 233 5.05 -2.28 -1.56
C PHE A 233 5.57 -2.30 -3.01
N ARG A 234 5.48 -1.17 -3.74
CA ARG A 234 5.89 -1.07 -5.17
C ARG A 234 7.35 -0.68 -5.38
N THR A 235 8.06 -0.23 -4.36
CA THR A 235 9.49 0.07 -4.42
C THR A 235 10.37 -1.16 -4.65
N THR A 236 9.83 -2.37 -4.89
CA THR A 236 10.66 -3.55 -5.18
C THR A 236 10.68 -3.92 -6.67
N GLU A 237 9.58 -3.86 -7.41
CA GLU A 237 9.57 -4.32 -8.82
C GLU A 237 10.29 -3.35 -9.79
N VAL A 238 10.05 -2.04 -9.69
CA VAL A 238 10.77 -1.04 -10.50
C VAL A 238 12.16 -0.74 -9.95
N SER A 239 12.34 -0.88 -8.63
CA SER A 239 13.65 -0.71 -8.01
C SER A 239 14.59 -1.83 -8.39
N ILE A 240 14.18 -3.10 -8.52
CA ILE A 240 15.12 -4.16 -8.94
C ILE A 240 15.70 -3.88 -10.35
N LEU A 241 14.89 -3.41 -11.30
CA LEU A 241 15.40 -3.05 -12.64
C LEU A 241 16.29 -1.81 -12.60
N ASN A 242 15.94 -0.82 -11.79
CA ASN A 242 16.75 0.37 -11.59
C ASN A 242 18.07 0.06 -10.85
N ASP A 243 18.01 -0.79 -9.83
CA ASP A 243 19.14 -1.21 -8.99
C ASP A 243 20.07 -2.14 -9.76
N VAL A 244 19.55 -2.99 -10.66
CA VAL A 244 20.35 -3.77 -11.61
C VAL A 244 21.04 -2.86 -12.63
N SER A 245 20.36 -1.81 -13.12
CA SER A 245 20.97 -0.80 -13.99
C SER A 245 22.09 -0.03 -13.27
N ILE A 246 21.86 0.37 -12.02
CA ILE A 246 22.87 1.01 -11.16
C ILE A 246 24.02 0.04 -10.92
N LEU A 247 23.77 -1.21 -10.50
CA LEU A 247 24.82 -2.21 -10.30
C LEU A 247 25.64 -2.45 -11.56
N THR A 248 24.99 -2.51 -12.73
CA THR A 248 25.68 -2.71 -14.01
C THR A 248 26.55 -1.51 -14.36
N THR A 249 26.07 -0.30 -14.06
CA THR A 249 26.82 0.95 -14.29
C THR A 249 28.03 1.03 -13.35
N GLU A 250 27.83 0.71 -12.06
CA GLU A 250 28.90 0.64 -11.05
C GLU A 250 29.91 -0.46 -11.37
N LEU A 251 29.47 -1.65 -11.81
CA LEU A 251 30.36 -2.74 -12.27
C LEU A 251 31.18 -2.31 -13.49
N ARG A 252 30.56 -1.63 -14.46
CA ARG A 252 31.26 -1.11 -15.63
C ARG A 252 32.31 -0.08 -15.24
N GLN A 253 31.98 0.80 -14.30
CA GLN A 253 32.89 1.83 -13.80
C GLN A 253 34.05 1.23 -12.99
N ALA A 254 33.79 0.20 -12.19
CA ALA A 254 34.82 -0.57 -11.49
C ALA A 254 35.73 -1.32 -12.48
N ALA A 255 35.17 -1.95 -13.51
CA ALA A 255 35.94 -2.61 -14.56
C ALA A 255 36.84 -1.62 -15.31
N GLU A 256 36.32 -0.44 -15.66
CA GLU A 256 37.08 0.62 -16.32
C GLU A 256 38.21 1.18 -15.44
N ALA A 257 37.95 1.31 -14.12
CA ALA A 257 38.99 1.68 -13.16
C ALA A 257 40.11 0.63 -13.07
N VAL A 258 39.77 -0.66 -13.11
CA VAL A 258 40.75 -1.76 -13.12
C VAL A 258 41.58 -1.73 -14.41
N THR A 259 40.96 -1.55 -15.57
CA THR A 259 41.68 -1.42 -16.86
C THR A 259 42.65 -0.25 -16.83
N LYS A 260 42.24 0.90 -16.28
CA LYS A 260 43.09 2.08 -16.13
C LYS A 260 44.25 1.86 -15.16
N ILE A 261 44.04 1.06 -14.11
CA ILE A 261 45.10 0.65 -13.18
C ILE A 261 46.10 -0.26 -13.91
N GLN A 262 45.63 -1.24 -14.68
CA GLN A 262 46.49 -2.13 -15.47
C GLN A 262 47.34 -1.35 -16.48
N GLU A 263 46.75 -0.39 -17.18
CA GLU A 263 47.47 0.46 -18.14
C GLU A 263 48.56 1.31 -17.47
N ARG A 264 48.29 1.84 -16.27
CA ARG A 264 49.28 2.53 -15.45
C ARG A 264 50.39 1.60 -14.95
N PHE A 265 50.07 0.35 -14.61
CA PHE A 265 51.08 -0.65 -14.23
C PHE A 265 51.97 -1.04 -15.40
N LEU A 266 51.41 -1.18 -16.61
CA LEU A 266 52.20 -1.42 -17.83
C LEU A 266 53.13 -0.25 -18.11
N GLN A 267 52.64 1.00 -18.06
CA GLN A 267 53.49 2.18 -18.21
C GLN A 267 54.55 2.31 -17.10
N ALA A 268 54.22 1.95 -15.87
CA ALA A 268 55.19 1.92 -14.78
C ALA A 268 56.27 0.85 -15.03
N GLY A 269 55.89 -0.31 -15.57
CA GLY A 269 56.80 -1.36 -16.02
C GLY A 269 57.75 -0.87 -17.09
N ASP A 270 57.24 -0.22 -18.14
CA ASP A 270 58.07 0.35 -19.22
C ASP A 270 59.04 1.40 -18.70
N ARG A 271 58.59 2.28 -17.79
CA ARG A 271 59.48 3.28 -17.16
C ARG A 271 60.53 2.66 -16.27
N LEU A 272 60.19 1.59 -15.55
CA LEU A 272 61.14 0.86 -14.73
C LEU A 272 62.19 0.17 -15.61
N GLN A 273 61.75 -0.43 -16.73
CA GLN A 273 62.63 -1.04 -17.73
C GLN A 273 63.61 -0.01 -18.29
N LEU A 274 63.11 1.17 -18.71
CA LEU A 274 63.94 2.27 -19.20
C LEU A 274 64.93 2.78 -18.13
N ALA A 275 64.50 2.89 -16.87
CA ALA A 275 65.37 3.30 -15.78
C ALA A 275 66.45 2.26 -15.46
N VAL A 276 66.12 0.97 -15.57
CA VAL A 276 67.07 -0.15 -15.42
C VAL A 276 68.08 -0.15 -16.57
N ASP A 277 67.62 0.04 -17.82
CA ASP A 277 68.50 0.13 -18.99
C ASP A 277 69.46 1.33 -18.90
N ASP A 278 68.98 2.49 -18.44
CA ASP A 278 69.83 3.68 -18.21
C ASP A 278 70.86 3.44 -17.10
N LEU A 279 70.45 2.84 -15.98
CA LEU A 279 71.36 2.44 -14.90
C LEU A 279 72.42 1.46 -15.39
N GLN A 280 72.05 0.47 -16.19
CA GLN A 280 72.97 -0.51 -16.75
C GLN A 280 73.92 0.14 -17.78
N GLY A 281 73.44 1.11 -18.56
CA GLY A 281 74.24 1.96 -19.43
C GLY A 281 75.27 2.78 -18.66
N GLN A 282 74.87 3.41 -17.55
CA GLN A 282 75.77 4.16 -16.66
C GLN A 282 76.82 3.24 -16.00
N ILE A 283 76.43 2.05 -15.55
CA ILE A 283 77.36 1.05 -14.99
C ILE A 283 78.39 0.61 -16.03
N SER A 284 77.98 0.39 -17.28
CA SER A 284 78.91 0.01 -18.35
C SER A 284 79.91 1.13 -18.69
N THR A 285 79.45 2.40 -18.71
CA THR A 285 80.32 3.55 -18.97
C THR A 285 81.27 3.83 -17.81
N ILE A 286 80.82 3.66 -16.56
CA ILE A 286 81.69 3.69 -15.38
C ILE A 286 82.72 2.55 -15.43
N GLY A 287 82.30 1.34 -15.83
CA GLY A 287 83.20 0.19 -16.02
C GLY A 287 84.28 0.46 -17.06
N HIS A 288 83.94 1.09 -18.18
CA HIS A 288 84.90 1.49 -19.20
C HIS A 288 85.82 2.63 -18.77
N ALA A 289 85.32 3.62 -18.02
CA ALA A 289 86.14 4.68 -17.44
C ALA A 289 87.15 4.12 -16.43
N LEU A 290 86.70 3.19 -15.58
CA LEU A 290 87.57 2.53 -14.62
C LEU A 290 88.63 1.66 -15.31
N ALA A 291 88.25 0.89 -16.34
CA ALA A 291 89.20 0.12 -17.15
C ALA A 291 90.27 1.00 -17.82
N ARG A 292 89.87 2.15 -18.36
CA ARG A 292 90.80 3.13 -18.96
C ARG A 292 91.75 3.74 -17.93
N THR A 293 91.27 3.99 -16.71
CA THR A 293 92.10 4.53 -15.61
C THR A 293 93.11 3.49 -15.09
N VAL A 294 92.75 2.21 -15.12
CA VAL A 294 93.65 1.10 -14.78
C VAL A 294 94.74 0.93 -15.84
N GLU A 295 94.41 1.12 -17.12
CA GLU A 295 95.38 1.06 -18.22
C GLU A 295 96.42 2.20 -18.16
N THR A 296 95.99 3.43 -17.87
CA THR A 296 96.91 4.58 -17.72
C THR A 296 97.84 4.47 -16.51
N ASN A 297 97.32 3.97 -15.36
CA ASN A 297 98.15 3.77 -14.17
C ASN A 297 99.22 2.67 -14.36
N SER A 298 98.97 1.67 -15.20
CA SER A 298 99.96 0.66 -15.57
C SER A 298 101.16 1.27 -16.33
N GLU A 299 100.92 2.34 -17.10
CA GLU A 299 101.94 3.04 -17.86
C GLU A 299 102.82 3.93 -16.97
N ASP A 300 102.21 4.64 -16.02
CA ASP A 300 102.94 5.44 -15.02
C ASP A 300 103.83 4.58 -14.10
N LEU A 301 103.38 3.36 -13.76
CA LEU A 301 104.19 2.40 -13.01
C LEU A 301 105.42 1.90 -13.80
N ARG A 302 105.36 1.87 -15.14
CA ARG A 302 106.55 1.56 -15.98
C ARG A 302 107.56 2.70 -15.97
N VAL A 303 107.10 3.95 -16.02
CA VAL A 303 107.97 5.14 -16.03
C VAL A 303 108.71 5.30 -14.70
N ILE A 304 108.03 5.07 -13.57
CA ILE A 304 108.63 5.12 -12.23
C ILE A 304 109.73 4.06 -12.07
N ARG A 305 109.50 2.84 -12.59
CA ARG A 305 110.50 1.75 -12.57
C ARG A 305 111.75 2.10 -13.38
N GLU A 306 111.60 2.78 -14.52
CA GLU A 306 112.72 3.19 -15.36
C GLU A 306 113.50 4.37 -14.74
N SER A 307 112.84 5.30 -14.05
CA SER A 307 113.49 6.44 -13.38
C SER A 307 114.35 6.04 -12.18
N ILE A 308 113.97 4.99 -11.44
CA ILE A 308 114.78 4.42 -10.35
C ILE A 308 116.08 3.77 -10.88
N ARG A 309 116.11 3.39 -12.16
CA ARG A 309 117.28 2.77 -12.80
C ARG A 309 118.39 3.77 -13.14
N GLU A 310 118.08 5.04 -13.35
CA GLU A 310 119.05 6.08 -13.77
C GLU A 310 119.62 6.91 -12.61
N GLY A 311 118.96 6.97 -11.45
CA GLY A 311 119.32 7.85 -10.33
C GLY A 311 120.53 7.48 -9.46
N PHE A 312 121.40 6.55 -9.85
CA PHE A 312 122.47 6.01 -8.98
C PHE A 312 123.89 6.07 -9.59
N ARG A 313 124.38 7.24 -9.99
CA ARG A 313 125.84 7.52 -10.13
C ARG A 313 126.17 8.97 -9.73
N LEU A 314 126.86 9.14 -8.60
CA LEU A 314 127.53 10.37 -8.15
C LEU A 314 128.98 10.36 -8.64
N ASP A 315 129.51 11.52 -9.05
CA ASP A 315 130.96 11.75 -9.14
C ASP A 315 131.32 13.15 -8.59
N GLU A 316 132.56 13.27 -8.10
CA GLU A 316 133.01 14.12 -7.00
C GLU A 316 133.69 15.46 -7.39
N ARG A 317 133.40 16.51 -6.59
CA ARG A 317 134.31 17.57 -6.02
C ARG A 317 134.91 18.69 -6.93
N PRO A 318 135.49 19.77 -6.35
CA PRO A 318 135.17 20.53 -5.11
C PRO A 318 135.35 22.08 -5.26
N HIS A 319 134.95 22.88 -4.25
CA HIS A 319 135.78 23.97 -3.66
C HIS A 319 135.06 24.67 -2.47
N THR A 320 135.82 24.88 -1.39
CA THR A 320 135.58 25.72 -0.19
C THR A 320 136.79 26.67 -0.05
N PRO A 321 136.91 27.66 0.88
CA PRO A 321 136.01 28.11 1.97
C PRO A 321 135.93 29.66 2.16
N SER A 322 135.10 30.15 3.09
CA SER A 322 135.54 31.06 4.18
C SER A 322 134.40 31.48 5.14
N LEU A 323 134.69 31.29 6.43
CA LEU A 323 134.05 31.88 7.63
C LEU A 323 134.64 33.29 7.87
N PRO A 324 134.06 34.23 8.67
CA PRO A 324 133.67 33.93 10.06
C PRO A 324 132.56 34.77 10.77
N LYS A 325 132.06 34.16 11.86
CA LYS A 325 131.87 34.68 13.24
C LYS A 325 130.71 35.62 13.64
N THR A 326 130.03 35.13 14.70
CA THR A 326 129.50 35.81 15.92
C THR A 326 128.38 36.83 15.73
N SER A 327 127.37 36.98 16.58
CA SER A 327 126.78 36.32 17.75
C SER A 327 125.70 37.29 18.25
N LEU A 328 124.76 36.83 19.08
CA LEU A 328 123.86 37.63 19.95
C LEU A 328 122.61 38.22 19.26
N LEU A 329 121.45 38.36 19.88
CA LEU A 329 120.73 37.76 21.02
C LEU A 329 119.40 38.53 21.06
N GLY A 330 118.29 37.85 21.41
CA GLY A 330 117.07 38.49 21.91
C GLY A 330 116.01 38.74 20.83
N ARG A 331 114.75 38.37 21.03
CA ARG A 331 114.01 38.21 22.28
C ARG A 331 112.86 37.22 22.09
#